data_AF-A0A2N2JN83-F1
#
_entry.id   AF-A0A2N2JN83-F1
#
_cell.length_a   1.000
_cell.length_b   1.000
_cell.length_c   1.000
_cell.angle_alpha   90.00
_cell.angle_beta   90.00
_cell.angle_gamma   90.00
#
_symmetry.space_group_name_H-M   'P 1'
#
loop_
_entity.id
_entity.type
_entity.pdbx_description
1 polymer ?
#
loop_
_entity_poly.entity_id
_entity_poly.type
_entity_poly.pdbx_seq_one_letter_code
_entity_poly.pdbx_strand_id
1 'polypeptide(L)'
;MSSKHCTQDPTPRRLGAAAAGALGLLLLVGGPAVGTGCDSTATLYPQKVNFQRAMIVSAYPALQKTDGSWVRQCGPGQVSGLITNVALLSTQRKTATDSATSEDRDLSIRPGDVIDTRVVQGGLPDDINLTNEGNLGYALDCLEPQPARQTGDSCQGRGGTVPSATLDEVTYVDVAARRAGQDLMILIDQSGSTSGLVDSAHGNIEARTGDFVIPNDFGALASDASNLRLAAARRLIRTLNTEDRFGVLAFGEDINLKVPCQDAQGDITSDLDLCFGKRNTDIWLSGDKSIDSLAGTGQGRSNLWVAVDRAYEYLKSRPRTAEERKRGNHIVVLTDGPDTCSQSENRGACQSACSNTTEADVVAKIESDFNDPNAVKIHVHFIQFESRGYPGRDARQIEVSCVSGGQYQYVNSNQFSSIQTTALQEALETAVINVRYMLMGHWQLASEVAAYQNNATSPTGTLPGSLYGMSGLLEVKPSSNMVKTTRPFPFDIGQGELAETATNWDRRPVVRKPCTTATDCGAAAGSGGACTIICSEETFVCPGDDPAAGITAPDTFACTLPTGDSGYCCQGDCIGNAQSCASCDE
;
A
#
# COMPACT_ATOMS: atom_id res chain seq x y z
N MET A 1 46.37 16.78 -15.04
CA MET A 1 47.17 16.43 -16.24
C MET A 1 47.98 15.18 -15.94
N SER A 2 47.58 14.05 -16.53
CA SER A 2 48.41 12.93 -17.02
C SER A 2 47.51 11.70 -17.10
N SER A 3 47.09 11.43 -18.34
CA SER A 3 46.30 10.26 -18.75
C SER A 3 47.21 9.05 -18.83
N LYS A 4 46.78 7.90 -18.29
CA LYS A 4 47.38 6.60 -18.61
C LYS A 4 46.36 5.73 -19.33
N HIS A 5 46.66 5.45 -20.59
CA HIS A 5 46.07 4.38 -21.39
C HIS A 5 46.55 3.01 -20.89
N CYS A 6 45.65 2.02 -20.90
CA CYS A 6 45.98 0.60 -20.83
C CYS A 6 45.75 -0.04 -22.20
N THR A 7 46.81 -0.65 -22.72
CA THR A 7 46.85 -1.47 -23.95
C THR A 7 46.49 -2.92 -23.65
N GLN A 8 45.81 -3.56 -24.62
CA GLN A 8 45.42 -4.97 -24.62
C GLN A 8 46.54 -5.91 -25.12
N ASP A 9 46.56 -7.10 -24.50
CA ASP A 9 46.97 -8.45 -24.96
C ASP A 9 48.46 -8.74 -25.28
N PRO A 10 48.97 -9.99 -25.08
CA PRO A 10 48.51 -11.16 -25.85
C PRO A 10 48.55 -12.57 -25.17
N THR A 11 47.62 -13.42 -25.63
CA THR A 11 47.66 -14.90 -25.89
C THR A 11 48.80 -15.79 -25.37
N PRO A 12 48.52 -17.07 -25.04
CA PRO A 12 49.46 -18.17 -25.20
C PRO A 12 49.12 -19.13 -26.37
N ARG A 13 50.17 -19.61 -27.04
CA ARG A 13 50.19 -20.58 -28.15
C ARG A 13 50.36 -22.04 -27.66
N ARG A 14 49.58 -22.93 -28.29
CA ARG A 14 49.88 -24.26 -28.89
C ARG A 14 50.48 -25.43 -28.07
N LEU A 15 49.80 -26.58 -28.24
CA LEU A 15 50.26 -27.94 -28.60
C LEU A 15 49.01 -28.60 -29.27
N GLY A 16 48.98 -29.40 -30.34
CA GLY A 16 49.95 -30.10 -31.16
C GLY A 16 49.36 -31.48 -31.56
N ALA A 17 49.33 -31.79 -32.87
CA ALA A 17 49.20 -33.11 -33.52
C ALA A 17 47.82 -33.60 -34.04
N ALA A 18 47.92 -34.38 -35.13
CA ALA A 18 46.96 -34.62 -36.22
C ALA A 18 46.28 -36.01 -36.19
N ALA A 19 45.16 -36.16 -36.92
CA ALA A 19 44.95 -37.19 -37.96
C ALA A 19 43.51 -37.14 -38.54
N ALA A 20 43.38 -37.66 -39.76
CA ALA A 20 42.29 -37.49 -40.71
C ALA A 20 41.02 -38.33 -40.47
N GLY A 21 39.87 -37.92 -41.02
CA GLY A 21 38.69 -38.78 -41.14
C GLY A 21 37.38 -38.07 -41.53
N ALA A 22 37.06 -38.14 -42.82
CA ALA A 22 35.78 -38.05 -43.53
C ALA A 22 34.42 -37.82 -42.81
N LEU A 23 33.55 -37.12 -43.56
CA LEU A 23 32.08 -37.19 -43.62
C LEU A 23 31.24 -36.60 -42.47
N GLY A 24 30.47 -35.56 -42.84
CA GLY A 24 29.02 -35.57 -42.62
C GLY A 24 28.48 -34.85 -41.38
N LEU A 25 27.37 -34.14 -41.62
CA LEU A 25 26.35 -33.70 -40.68
C LEU A 25 26.52 -32.31 -40.04
N LEU A 26 25.81 -31.38 -40.65
CA LEU A 26 25.39 -30.09 -40.11
C LEU A 26 24.45 -30.34 -38.91
N LEU A 27 24.91 -30.06 -37.69
CA LEU A 27 24.06 -29.99 -36.49
C LEU A 27 24.53 -28.79 -35.67
N LEU A 28 23.70 -27.75 -35.65
CA LEU A 28 23.84 -26.59 -34.77
C LEU A 28 23.77 -27.06 -33.31
N VAL A 29 24.90 -27.05 -32.62
CA VAL A 29 24.97 -27.16 -31.17
C VAL A 29 25.18 -25.75 -30.62
N GLY A 30 24.22 -25.30 -29.80
CA GLY A 30 24.26 -24.02 -29.11
C GLY A 30 25.50 -23.89 -28.22
N GLY A 31 26.24 -22.81 -28.42
CA GLY A 31 27.28 -22.40 -27.50
C GLY A 31 26.68 -21.88 -26.19
N PRO A 32 27.38 -22.03 -25.06
CA PRO A 32 26.95 -21.43 -23.80
C PRO A 32 27.01 -19.91 -23.94
N ALA A 33 25.88 -19.25 -23.75
CA ALA A 33 25.85 -17.82 -23.47
C ALA A 33 26.65 -17.60 -22.18
N VAL A 34 27.88 -17.14 -22.32
CA VAL A 34 28.66 -16.60 -21.21
C VAL A 34 27.91 -15.33 -20.81
N GLY A 35 27.10 -15.44 -19.76
CA GLY A 35 26.41 -14.31 -19.16
C GLY A 35 27.45 -13.27 -18.78
N THR A 36 27.50 -12.16 -19.52
CA THR A 36 28.12 -10.94 -19.04
C THR A 36 27.31 -10.51 -17.83
N GLY A 37 27.80 -10.88 -16.64
CA GLY A 37 27.28 -10.36 -15.39
C GLY A 37 27.23 -8.84 -15.49
N CYS A 38 26.07 -8.28 -15.16
CA CYS A 38 25.98 -6.86 -14.87
C CYS A 38 26.95 -6.59 -13.73
N ASP A 39 28.05 -5.89 -14.04
CA ASP A 39 28.94 -5.34 -13.04
C ASP A 39 28.13 -4.29 -12.25
N SER A 40 27.55 -4.76 -11.15
CA SER A 40 26.77 -3.99 -10.18
C SER A 40 27.68 -3.54 -9.03
N THR A 41 28.93 -3.18 -9.35
CA THR A 41 29.78 -2.43 -8.41
C THR A 41 29.26 -1.00 -8.26
N ALA A 42 28.06 -0.88 -7.69
CA ALA A 42 27.59 0.35 -7.10
C ALA A 42 28.53 0.66 -5.94
N THR A 43 29.44 1.62 -6.12
CA THR A 43 30.18 2.21 -5.02
C THR A 43 29.17 2.89 -4.11
N LEU A 44 28.75 2.21 -3.05
CA LEU A 44 28.05 2.79 -1.92
C LEU A 44 29.08 3.64 -1.19
N TYR A 45 28.82 4.93 -1.05
CA TYR A 45 29.67 5.79 -0.24
C TYR A 45 29.23 5.62 1.21
N PRO A 46 30.01 4.93 2.06
CA PRO A 46 29.65 4.77 3.46
C PRO A 46 29.58 6.15 4.12
N GLN A 47 28.40 6.51 4.64
CA GLN A 47 28.21 7.71 5.43
C GLN A 47 28.02 7.34 6.90
N LYS A 48 28.64 8.11 7.80
CA LYS A 48 28.47 7.97 9.25
C LYS A 48 27.08 8.40 9.68
N VAL A 49 26.25 7.47 10.13
CA VAL A 49 24.88 7.75 10.62
C VAL A 49 24.66 7.11 12.00
N ASN A 50 23.88 7.70 12.90
CA ASN A 50 23.51 7.02 14.15
C ASN A 50 22.14 6.35 14.00
N PHE A 51 22.03 5.07 14.39
CA PHE A 51 20.72 4.39 14.44
C PHE A 51 19.80 5.04 15.46
N GLN A 52 18.60 5.43 15.02
CA GLN A 52 17.57 6.00 15.88
C GLN A 52 16.53 4.94 16.25
N ARG A 53 15.92 4.35 15.23
CA ARG A 53 14.71 3.53 15.37
C ARG A 53 14.46 2.56 14.22
N ALA A 54 13.62 1.57 14.46
CA ALA A 54 13.10 0.66 13.46
C ALA A 54 11.57 0.73 13.45
N MET A 55 10.94 0.57 12.28
CA MET A 55 9.49 0.60 12.17
C MET A 55 8.99 -0.30 11.05
N ILE A 56 7.84 -0.94 11.28
CA ILE A 56 7.12 -1.66 10.24
C ILE A 56 6.40 -0.64 9.37
N VAL A 57 6.66 -0.68 8.08
CA VAL A 57 5.98 0.18 7.10
C VAL A 57 4.87 -0.58 6.39
N SER A 58 5.01 -1.88 6.14
CA SER A 58 3.93 -2.72 5.60
C SER A 58 4.09 -4.19 5.99
N ALA A 59 3.01 -4.95 5.87
CA ALA A 59 3.02 -6.39 6.04
C ALA A 59 2.02 -7.05 5.09
N TYR A 60 2.34 -8.25 4.63
CA TYR A 60 1.55 -9.01 3.66
C TYR A 60 1.43 -10.47 4.09
N PRO A 61 0.28 -11.12 3.85
CA PRO A 61 0.20 -12.57 3.82
C PRO A 61 1.25 -13.16 2.88
N ALA A 62 1.87 -14.27 3.26
CA ALA A 62 2.88 -14.91 2.43
C ALA A 62 2.83 -16.44 2.49
N LEU A 63 3.24 -17.06 1.39
CA LEU A 63 3.41 -18.49 1.22
C LEU A 63 4.90 -18.80 1.02
N GLN A 64 5.42 -19.73 1.82
CA GLN A 64 6.72 -20.33 1.60
C GLN A 64 6.58 -21.42 0.53
N LYS A 65 7.32 -21.26 -0.55
CA LYS A 65 7.40 -22.26 -1.63
C LYS A 65 8.24 -23.45 -1.18
N THR A 66 8.14 -24.53 -1.94
CA THR A 66 8.92 -25.77 -1.70
C THR A 66 10.43 -25.58 -1.78
N ASP A 67 10.89 -24.53 -2.45
CA ASP A 67 12.32 -24.16 -2.55
C ASP A 67 12.80 -23.28 -1.38
N GLY A 68 11.93 -23.00 -0.41
CA GLY A 68 12.19 -22.15 0.75
C GLY A 68 11.95 -20.66 0.51
N SER A 69 11.73 -20.23 -0.74
CA SER A 69 11.48 -18.81 -1.05
C SER A 69 10.08 -18.37 -0.65
N TRP A 70 9.94 -17.09 -0.32
CA TRP A 70 8.66 -16.50 0.08
C TRP A 70 8.02 -15.70 -1.05
N VAL A 71 6.70 -15.85 -1.20
CA VAL A 71 5.89 -15.04 -2.10
C VAL A 71 4.68 -14.45 -1.39
N ARG A 72 4.27 -13.25 -1.77
CA ARG A 72 3.05 -12.61 -1.26
C ARG A 72 1.82 -13.41 -1.72
N GLN A 73 0.83 -13.52 -0.84
CA GLN A 73 -0.46 -14.20 -1.09
C GLN A 73 -1.62 -13.24 -0.82
N CYS A 74 -1.87 -12.31 -1.74
CA CYS A 74 -2.78 -11.19 -1.50
C CYS A 74 -4.27 -11.51 -1.68
N GLY A 75 -4.58 -12.47 -2.56
CA GLY A 75 -5.93 -12.99 -2.80
C GLY A 75 -6.14 -14.39 -2.20
N PRO A 76 -7.25 -15.06 -2.55
CA PRO A 76 -7.56 -16.42 -2.12
C PRO A 76 -6.39 -17.39 -2.33
N GLY A 77 -6.07 -18.19 -1.30
CA GLY A 77 -5.02 -19.21 -1.42
C GLY A 77 -4.45 -19.71 -0.09
N GLN A 78 -3.33 -20.42 -0.19
CA GLN A 78 -2.60 -20.92 0.98
C GLN A 78 -1.67 -19.87 1.54
N VAL A 79 -1.75 -19.66 2.85
CA VAL A 79 -0.83 -18.78 3.57
C VAL A 79 -0.08 -19.58 4.63
N SER A 80 1.23 -19.36 4.73
CA SER A 80 2.10 -19.99 5.75
C SER A 80 2.68 -18.98 6.75
N GLY A 81 2.70 -17.69 6.41
CA GLY A 81 3.29 -16.66 7.25
C GLY A 81 3.09 -15.25 6.71
N LEU A 82 4.07 -14.39 6.98
CA LEU A 82 4.06 -12.96 6.67
C LEU A 82 5.34 -12.53 5.98
N ILE A 83 5.22 -11.59 5.04
CA ILE A 83 6.31 -10.74 4.59
C ILE A 83 6.11 -9.36 5.19
N THR A 84 7.06 -8.88 5.98
CA THR A 84 7.01 -7.59 6.69
C THR A 84 8.12 -6.67 6.20
N ASN A 85 7.77 -5.46 5.81
CA ASN A 85 8.72 -4.44 5.39
C ASN A 85 9.04 -3.51 6.57
N VAL A 86 10.33 -3.31 6.81
CA VAL A 86 10.88 -2.58 7.93
C VAL A 86 11.78 -1.45 7.43
N ALA A 87 11.50 -0.23 7.88
CA ALA A 87 12.42 0.89 7.72
C ALA A 87 13.29 1.03 8.96
N LEU A 88 14.60 0.99 8.78
CA LEU A 88 15.60 1.31 9.80
C LEU A 88 16.03 2.76 9.60
N LEU A 89 15.93 3.60 10.62
CA LEU A 89 16.08 5.05 10.48
C LEU A 89 17.25 5.60 11.28
N SER A 90 17.97 6.54 10.67
CA SER A 90 19.06 7.31 11.26
C SER A 90 18.58 8.58 11.95
N THR A 91 19.37 9.10 12.89
CA THR A 91 19.12 10.38 13.57
C THR A 91 19.48 11.60 12.73
N GLN A 92 20.23 11.42 11.64
CA GLN A 92 20.77 12.50 10.81
C GLN A 92 20.49 12.21 9.34
N ARG A 93 20.14 13.28 8.62
CA ARG A 93 20.05 13.26 7.15
C ARG A 93 21.44 13.08 6.56
N LYS A 94 21.49 12.39 5.43
CA LYS A 94 22.72 12.10 4.72
C LYS A 94 23.23 13.36 4.03
N THR A 95 24.32 13.95 4.53
CA THR A 95 24.97 15.09 3.86
C THR A 95 25.73 14.58 2.65
N ALA A 96 25.30 14.96 1.43
CA ALA A 96 26.05 14.63 0.22
C ALA A 96 27.48 15.18 0.33
N THR A 97 28.47 14.30 0.20
CA THR A 97 29.87 14.62 0.47
C THR A 97 30.57 15.41 -0.63
N ASP A 98 29.98 15.54 -1.83
CA ASP A 98 30.68 16.14 -2.99
C ASP A 98 29.93 17.27 -3.74
N SER A 99 28.76 17.70 -3.28
CA SER A 99 28.16 18.95 -3.76
C SER A 99 27.25 19.55 -2.68
N ALA A 100 27.53 20.79 -2.31
CA ALA A 100 26.75 21.56 -1.34
C ALA A 100 25.31 21.88 -1.81
N THR A 101 24.75 21.14 -2.77
CA THR A 101 23.50 21.46 -3.46
C THR A 101 22.47 20.33 -3.54
N SER A 102 22.78 19.10 -3.10
CA SER A 102 21.77 18.03 -2.98
C SER A 102 21.85 17.35 -1.62
N GLU A 103 21.16 17.91 -0.62
CA GLU A 103 20.93 17.23 0.66
C GLU A 103 20.08 15.98 0.40
N ASP A 104 20.61 14.78 0.68
CA ASP A 104 19.81 13.56 0.69
C ASP A 104 18.94 13.60 1.94
N ARG A 105 17.62 13.78 1.74
CA ARG A 105 16.65 13.94 2.84
C ARG A 105 16.32 12.62 3.51
N ASP A 106 16.92 11.53 3.04
CA ASP A 106 16.59 10.19 3.44
C ASP A 106 17.30 9.76 4.72
N LEU A 107 16.48 9.32 5.68
CA LEU A 107 16.89 8.74 6.96
C LEU A 107 17.04 7.21 6.93
N SER A 108 16.70 6.52 5.83
CA SER A 108 16.76 5.05 5.78
C SER A 108 18.20 4.54 5.77
N ILE A 109 18.47 3.57 6.64
CA ILE A 109 19.72 2.83 6.78
C ILE A 109 19.72 1.65 5.80
N ARG A 110 20.76 1.61 4.98
CA ARG A 110 20.92 0.76 3.81
C ARG A 110 22.13 -0.17 4.01
N PRO A 111 22.22 -1.31 3.30
CA PRO A 111 23.44 -2.09 3.21
C PRO A 111 24.61 -1.20 2.81
N GLY A 112 25.74 -1.34 3.51
CA GLY A 112 26.96 -0.57 3.26
C GLY A 112 27.01 0.83 3.86
N ASP A 113 25.94 1.35 4.48
CA ASP A 113 26.03 2.56 5.31
C ASP A 113 26.95 2.28 6.52
N VAL A 114 27.76 3.26 6.92
CA VAL A 114 28.57 3.14 8.14
C VAL A 114 27.77 3.72 9.29
N ILE A 115 27.28 2.88 10.19
CA ILE A 115 26.55 3.38 11.35
C ILE A 115 27.58 3.71 12.44
N ASP A 116 27.63 4.97 12.87
CA ASP A 116 28.27 5.34 14.13
C ASP A 116 27.40 4.75 15.25
N THR A 117 27.80 3.58 15.74
CA THR A 117 27.06 2.89 16.78
C THR A 117 27.71 3.19 18.12
N ARG A 118 26.92 3.13 19.20
CA ARG A 118 27.50 3.20 20.54
C ARG A 118 28.42 2.01 20.86
N VAL A 119 28.41 0.94 20.06
CA VAL A 119 29.00 -0.38 20.34
C VAL A 119 30.35 -0.57 19.65
N VAL A 120 30.45 -0.19 18.38
CA VAL A 120 31.65 -0.36 17.57
C VAL A 120 32.27 1.01 17.34
N GLN A 121 33.42 1.28 17.96
CA GLN A 121 34.28 2.39 17.53
C GLN A 121 35.09 1.94 16.31
N GLY A 122 34.44 1.91 15.15
CA GLY A 122 34.99 1.42 13.90
C GLY A 122 34.03 1.77 12.76
N GLY A 123 34.59 2.21 11.63
CA GLY A 123 33.83 2.73 10.49
C GLY A 123 33.81 1.80 9.30
N LEU A 124 33.77 0.48 9.52
CA LEU A 124 33.78 -0.48 8.42
C LEU A 124 32.34 -0.83 8.00
N PRO A 125 32.03 -0.82 6.69
CA PRO A 125 30.71 -1.18 6.17
C PRO A 125 30.21 -2.58 6.58
N ASP A 126 31.13 -3.49 6.92
CA ASP A 126 30.85 -4.87 7.32
C ASP A 126 30.53 -5.01 8.82
N ASP A 127 30.59 -3.92 9.59
CA ASP A 127 30.31 -3.96 11.02
C ASP A 127 28.81 -4.21 11.31
N ILE A 128 27.91 -4.01 10.35
CA ILE A 128 26.46 -4.20 10.52
C ILE A 128 26.05 -5.54 9.94
N ASN A 129 25.58 -6.42 10.81
CA ASN A 129 25.12 -7.74 10.42
C ASN A 129 23.59 -7.77 10.45
N LEU A 130 22.91 -7.26 9.43
CA LEU A 130 21.45 -7.31 9.37
C LEU A 130 20.90 -8.49 8.56
N THR A 131 21.73 -9.11 7.72
CA THR A 131 21.34 -10.24 6.88
C THR A 131 21.26 -11.57 7.62
N ASN A 132 21.79 -11.64 8.85
CA ASN A 132 21.60 -12.81 9.71
C ASN A 132 20.24 -12.71 10.41
N GLU A 133 19.39 -13.72 10.18
CA GLU A 133 18.05 -13.89 10.78
C GLU A 133 18.02 -13.78 12.31
N GLY A 134 19.15 -13.98 12.99
CA GLY A 134 19.23 -13.79 14.44
C GLY A 134 19.17 -12.32 14.89
N ASN A 135 19.46 -11.36 14.01
CA ASN A 135 19.82 -9.99 14.38
C ASN A 135 18.65 -8.99 14.37
N LEU A 136 17.62 -9.31 13.58
CA LEU A 136 16.29 -8.74 13.70
C LEU A 136 15.36 -9.81 14.26
N GLY A 137 14.39 -9.41 15.08
CA GLY A 137 13.40 -10.30 15.66
C GLY A 137 12.00 -9.75 15.46
N TYR A 138 11.03 -10.64 15.29
CA TYR A 138 9.62 -10.30 15.20
C TYR A 138 8.86 -11.06 16.27
N ALA A 139 8.48 -10.36 17.35
CA ALA A 139 7.69 -10.91 18.43
C ALA A 139 6.24 -10.44 18.27
N LEU A 140 5.39 -11.32 17.73
CA LEU A 140 3.97 -11.06 17.54
C LEU A 140 3.22 -11.43 18.82
N ASP A 141 2.59 -10.44 19.46
CA ASP A 141 1.84 -10.66 20.69
C ASP A 141 0.44 -11.22 20.38
N CYS A 142 -0.27 -10.60 19.42
CA CYS A 142 -1.58 -11.07 19.00
C CYS A 142 -1.94 -10.73 17.54
N LEU A 143 -2.87 -11.52 17.00
CA LEU A 143 -3.63 -11.25 15.78
C LEU A 143 -5.10 -11.03 16.17
N GLU A 144 -5.65 -9.87 15.85
CA GLU A 144 -7.02 -9.51 16.25
C GLU A 144 -7.90 -9.23 15.02
N PRO A 145 -9.06 -9.90 14.87
CA PRO A 145 -10.00 -9.58 13.80
C PRO A 145 -10.57 -8.17 13.98
N GLN A 146 -10.60 -7.39 12.89
CA GLN A 146 -11.30 -6.11 12.76
C GLN A 146 -12.75 -6.38 12.32
N PRO A 147 -13.78 -5.67 12.84
CA PRO A 147 -13.76 -4.25 13.15
C PRO A 147 -14.12 -3.97 14.61
N ALA A 148 -13.40 -4.55 15.58
CA ALA A 148 -13.66 -4.17 16.96
C ALA A 148 -13.23 -2.69 17.14
N ARG A 149 -14.21 -1.76 17.17
CA ARG A 149 -14.03 -0.40 17.67
C ARG A 149 -13.61 -0.49 19.13
N GLN A 150 -12.35 -0.79 19.39
CA GLN A 150 -11.84 -0.99 20.74
C GLN A 150 -11.34 0.34 21.29
N THR A 151 -12.02 0.83 22.34
CA THR A 151 -11.66 2.04 23.10
C THR A 151 -10.91 1.70 24.38
N GLY A 152 -9.99 0.73 24.33
CA GLY A 152 -9.12 0.43 25.46
C GLY A 152 -8.74 -1.05 25.52
N ASP A 153 -7.43 -1.27 25.58
CA ASP A 153 -6.68 -2.53 25.69
C ASP A 153 -6.53 -3.37 24.42
N SER A 154 -5.34 -3.29 23.83
CA SER A 154 -4.84 -4.25 22.85
C SER A 154 -4.82 -5.67 23.46
N CYS A 155 -5.20 -6.67 22.65
CA CYS A 155 -5.16 -8.09 22.99
C CYS A 155 -6.00 -8.54 24.23
N GLN A 156 -7.23 -8.03 24.42
CA GLN A 156 -8.18 -8.55 25.42
C GLN A 156 -8.74 -9.97 25.09
N GLY A 157 -7.88 -10.99 25.08
CA GLY A 157 -8.29 -12.38 25.28
C GLY A 157 -9.04 -13.10 24.15
N ARG A 158 -9.25 -12.45 22.99
CA ARG A 158 -9.73 -13.14 21.76
C ARG A 158 -8.63 -13.42 20.73
N GLY A 159 -7.52 -12.71 20.77
CA GLY A 159 -6.31 -13.08 20.04
C GLY A 159 -5.53 -14.11 20.85
N GLY A 160 -5.34 -15.31 20.33
CA GLY A 160 -4.42 -16.28 20.97
C GLY A 160 -3.01 -15.69 21.02
N THR A 161 -2.26 -15.96 22.09
CA THR A 161 -0.80 -15.79 22.09
C THR A 161 -0.25 -16.49 20.86
N VAL A 162 0.33 -15.73 19.95
CA VAL A 162 0.94 -16.31 18.76
C VAL A 162 2.29 -16.86 19.17
N PRO A 163 2.62 -18.15 18.92
CA PRO A 163 3.99 -18.62 19.07
C PRO A 163 4.90 -17.67 18.29
N SER A 164 6.01 -17.25 18.90
CA SER A 164 6.94 -16.29 18.29
C SER A 164 7.19 -16.64 16.82
N ALA A 165 6.95 -15.68 15.92
CA ALA A 165 7.21 -15.88 14.51
C ALA A 165 8.71 -16.22 14.32
N THR A 166 9.00 -17.25 13.52
CA THR A 166 10.39 -17.59 13.21
C THR A 166 10.80 -16.77 11.99
N LEU A 167 11.90 -16.04 12.09
CA LEU A 167 12.42 -15.26 10.97
C LEU A 167 13.19 -16.20 10.04
N ASP A 168 12.75 -16.32 8.79
CA ASP A 168 13.28 -17.29 7.82
C ASP A 168 14.10 -16.62 6.72
N GLU A 169 13.87 -15.34 6.45
CA GLU A 169 14.60 -14.61 5.41
C GLU A 169 14.69 -13.11 5.74
N VAL A 170 15.87 -12.51 5.49
CA VAL A 170 16.08 -11.06 5.54
C VAL A 170 16.71 -10.57 4.26
N THR A 171 15.97 -9.76 3.49
CA THR A 171 16.46 -9.15 2.26
C THR A 171 16.33 -7.64 2.31
N TYR A 172 17.21 -6.95 1.60
CA TYR A 172 17.08 -5.50 1.42
C TYR A 172 16.55 -5.21 0.02
N VAL A 173 15.50 -4.41 -0.05
CA VAL A 173 14.83 -4.05 -1.30
C VAL A 173 15.24 -2.63 -1.67
N ASP A 174 16.27 -2.47 -2.51
CA ASP A 174 16.76 -1.15 -2.96
C ASP A 174 17.73 -1.18 -4.17
N VAL A 175 18.09 0.03 -4.60
CA VAL A 175 19.38 0.56 -5.11
C VAL A 175 19.55 0.80 -6.61
N ALA A 176 18.89 0.09 -7.53
CA ALA A 176 18.98 0.49 -8.95
C ALA A 176 18.17 1.78 -9.22
N ALA A 177 17.02 1.91 -8.57
CA ALA A 177 16.05 2.95 -8.85
C ALA A 177 16.36 4.31 -8.24
N ARG A 178 16.89 4.32 -7.02
CA ARG A 178 17.06 5.56 -6.27
C ARG A 178 18.12 6.49 -6.85
N ARG A 179 19.20 5.97 -7.44
CA ARG A 179 20.19 6.82 -8.14
C ARG A 179 19.54 7.60 -9.28
N ALA A 180 18.46 7.06 -9.85
CA ALA A 180 17.70 7.72 -10.90
C ALA A 180 16.59 8.63 -10.36
N GLY A 181 16.21 8.54 -9.08
CA GLY A 181 15.08 9.24 -8.44
C GLY A 181 13.77 8.45 -8.43
N GLN A 182 12.76 8.96 -7.73
CA GLN A 182 11.40 8.36 -7.66
C GLN A 182 10.39 9.12 -8.50
N ASP A 183 9.40 8.42 -9.05
CA ASP A 183 8.27 8.97 -9.80
C ASP A 183 6.97 8.70 -9.04
N LEU A 184 6.34 9.76 -8.51
CA LEU A 184 5.19 9.67 -7.63
C LEU A 184 3.93 10.29 -8.26
N MET A 185 2.83 9.56 -8.25
CA MET A 185 1.49 10.11 -8.45
C MET A 185 0.78 10.20 -7.10
N ILE A 186 0.38 11.39 -6.69
CA ILE A 186 -0.37 11.61 -5.45
C ILE A 186 -1.85 11.78 -5.80
N LEU A 187 -2.69 10.84 -5.35
CA LEU A 187 -4.13 10.87 -5.56
C LEU A 187 -4.81 11.44 -4.32
N ILE A 188 -5.67 12.42 -4.51
CA ILE A 188 -6.35 13.12 -3.41
C ILE A 188 -7.84 12.99 -3.59
N ASP A 189 -8.48 12.38 -2.60
CA ASP A 189 -9.92 12.23 -2.58
C ASP A 189 -10.64 13.57 -2.37
N GLN A 190 -11.61 13.84 -3.23
CA GLN A 190 -12.53 14.98 -3.23
C GLN A 190 -13.97 14.48 -3.31
N SER A 191 -14.25 13.31 -2.75
CA SER A 191 -15.60 12.83 -2.54
C SER A 191 -16.30 13.60 -1.41
N GLY A 192 -17.62 13.45 -1.32
CA GLY A 192 -18.50 14.17 -0.39
C GLY A 192 -18.19 13.89 1.08
N SER A 193 -17.79 12.68 1.45
CA SER A 193 -17.47 12.33 2.84
C SER A 193 -16.30 13.12 3.41
N THR A 194 -15.35 13.54 2.57
CA THR A 194 -14.24 14.41 2.99
C THR A 194 -14.70 15.77 3.49
N SER A 195 -15.81 16.29 2.94
CA SER A 195 -16.44 17.57 3.33
C SER A 195 -17.65 17.39 4.25
N GLY A 196 -18.10 16.14 4.47
CA GLY A 196 -19.30 15.82 5.25
C GLY A 196 -20.62 15.89 4.47
N LEU A 197 -20.55 15.98 3.15
CA LEU A 197 -21.70 15.93 2.25
C LEU A 197 -22.10 14.47 2.01
N VAL A 198 -22.72 13.89 3.03
CA VAL A 198 -23.15 12.49 3.07
C VAL A 198 -24.64 12.39 3.37
N ASP A 199 -25.24 11.30 2.93
CA ASP A 199 -26.62 10.97 3.24
C ASP A 199 -26.75 10.46 4.67
N SER A 200 -27.03 11.41 5.58
CA SER A 200 -27.20 11.10 7.00
C SER A 200 -28.41 10.20 7.31
N ALA A 201 -29.42 10.16 6.43
CA ALA A 201 -30.59 9.29 6.61
C ALA A 201 -30.24 7.82 6.31
N HIS A 202 -29.28 7.59 5.41
CA HIS A 202 -28.84 6.27 4.98
C HIS A 202 -27.45 5.91 5.49
N GLY A 203 -27.16 6.24 6.76
CA GLY A 203 -25.94 5.75 7.42
C GLY A 203 -24.69 6.60 7.19
N ASN A 204 -24.82 7.85 6.71
CA ASN A 204 -23.72 8.76 6.40
C ASN A 204 -22.84 8.28 5.24
N ILE A 205 -23.44 7.57 4.29
CA ILE A 205 -22.79 7.15 3.05
C ILE A 205 -22.83 8.26 2.01
N GLU A 206 -21.96 8.17 1.02
CA GLU A 206 -21.93 9.13 -0.09
C GLU A 206 -23.08 8.89 -1.05
N ALA A 207 -23.59 9.97 -1.61
CA ALA A 207 -24.65 9.96 -2.60
C ALA A 207 -24.35 10.99 -3.68
N ARG A 208 -25.06 10.92 -4.81
CA ARG A 208 -24.90 11.92 -5.85
C ARG A 208 -25.35 13.27 -5.32
N THR A 209 -24.66 14.32 -5.76
CA THR A 209 -25.02 15.69 -5.40
C THR A 209 -26.45 15.99 -5.89
N GLY A 210 -27.34 16.26 -4.94
CA GLY A 210 -28.77 16.53 -5.20
C GLY A 210 -29.73 15.40 -4.80
N ASP A 211 -29.24 14.20 -4.51
CA ASP A 211 -30.08 13.03 -4.16
C ASP A 211 -30.54 13.05 -2.69
N PHE A 212 -29.99 13.92 -1.85
CA PHE A 212 -30.29 13.97 -0.42
C PHE A 212 -30.34 15.42 0.09
N VAL A 213 -31.00 15.61 1.24
CA VAL A 213 -31.05 16.90 1.92
C VAL A 213 -29.74 17.10 2.68
N ILE A 214 -28.97 18.11 2.29
CA ILE A 214 -27.71 18.48 2.96
C ILE A 214 -28.04 18.97 4.38
N PRO A 215 -27.48 18.35 5.44
CA PRO A 215 -27.66 18.81 6.81
C PRO A 215 -27.10 20.23 7.03
N ASN A 216 -27.74 21.04 7.88
CA ASN A 216 -27.27 22.39 8.18
C ASN A 216 -25.87 22.42 8.82
N ASP A 217 -25.45 21.32 9.45
CA ASP A 217 -24.17 21.13 10.13
C ASP A 217 -23.32 20.03 9.45
N PHE A 218 -23.46 19.84 8.13
CA PHE A 218 -22.77 18.79 7.38
C PHE A 218 -21.25 18.71 7.64
N GLY A 219 -20.59 19.85 7.91
CA GLY A 219 -19.16 19.87 8.27
C GLY A 219 -18.81 19.06 9.53
N ALA A 220 -19.76 18.81 10.44
CA ALA A 220 -19.55 17.91 11.59
C ALA A 220 -19.49 16.43 11.19
N LEU A 221 -20.02 16.08 10.01
CA LEU A 221 -19.97 14.74 9.42
C LEU A 221 -18.71 14.51 8.58
N ALA A 222 -17.92 15.55 8.32
CA ALA A 222 -16.73 15.48 7.50
C ALA A 222 -15.65 14.61 8.16
N SER A 223 -15.06 13.71 7.37
CA SER A 223 -13.87 12.96 7.78
C SER A 223 -12.61 13.84 7.82
N ASP A 224 -12.61 14.95 7.05
CA ASP A 224 -11.49 15.90 6.96
C ASP A 224 -11.96 17.37 6.85
N ALA A 225 -12.70 17.84 7.86
CA ALA A 225 -13.24 19.20 7.93
C ALA A 225 -12.19 20.32 7.73
N SER A 226 -10.92 20.05 8.08
CA SER A 226 -9.83 21.02 8.01
C SER A 226 -8.89 20.83 6.81
N ASN A 227 -9.22 19.94 5.87
CA ASN A 227 -8.39 19.62 4.71
C ASN A 227 -6.96 19.17 5.09
N LEU A 228 -6.80 18.47 6.21
CA LEU A 228 -5.55 17.91 6.71
C LEU A 228 -4.92 16.94 5.70
N ARG A 229 -5.70 16.27 4.85
CA ARG A 229 -5.16 15.45 3.76
C ARG A 229 -4.33 16.28 2.77
N LEU A 230 -4.73 17.53 2.50
CA LEU A 230 -3.97 18.46 1.66
C LEU A 230 -2.68 18.89 2.35
N ALA A 231 -2.72 19.12 3.67
CA ALA A 231 -1.52 19.39 4.46
C ALA A 231 -0.54 18.20 4.44
N ALA A 232 -1.04 16.97 4.59
CA ALA A 232 -0.25 15.75 4.51
C ALA A 232 0.37 15.55 3.12
N ALA A 233 -0.38 15.78 2.03
CA ALA A 233 0.17 15.76 0.67
C ALA A 233 1.30 16.79 0.47
N ARG A 234 1.13 18.02 0.97
CA ARG A 234 2.19 19.04 0.96
C ARG A 234 3.41 18.62 1.77
N ARG A 235 3.20 17.98 2.94
CA ARG A 235 4.27 17.44 3.78
C ARG A 235 5.07 16.39 3.01
N LEU A 236 4.41 15.44 2.35
CA LEU A 236 5.06 14.43 1.51
C LEU A 236 5.93 15.08 0.44
N ILE A 237 5.38 16.00 -0.35
CA ILE A 237 6.09 16.71 -1.42
C ILE A 237 7.34 17.42 -0.90
N ARG A 238 7.24 18.09 0.26
CA ARG A 238 8.38 18.77 0.90
C ARG A 238 9.46 17.82 1.40
N THR A 239 9.19 16.53 1.53
CA THR A 239 10.17 15.52 1.97
C THR A 239 10.90 14.85 0.81
N LEU A 240 10.43 15.03 -0.42
CA LEU A 240 11.06 14.48 -1.61
C LEU A 240 12.43 15.10 -1.85
N ASN A 241 13.32 14.31 -2.46
CA ASN A 241 14.63 14.78 -2.89
C ASN A 241 14.53 15.58 -4.20
N THR A 242 15.61 16.28 -4.55
CA THR A 242 15.66 17.13 -5.75
C THR A 242 15.51 16.33 -7.06
N GLU A 243 15.94 15.07 -7.07
CA GLU A 243 15.83 14.15 -8.18
C GLU A 243 14.46 13.48 -8.30
N ASP A 244 13.64 13.50 -7.26
CA ASP A 244 12.29 12.93 -7.27
C ASP A 244 11.34 13.79 -8.12
N ARG A 245 10.39 13.13 -8.76
CA ARG A 245 9.35 13.76 -9.58
C ARG A 245 8.00 13.35 -9.03
N PHE A 246 7.05 14.26 -9.13
CA PHE A 246 5.69 13.96 -8.73
C PHE A 246 4.66 14.68 -9.60
N GLY A 247 3.43 14.17 -9.57
CA GLY A 247 2.21 14.83 -10.03
C GLY A 247 1.10 14.62 -9.01
N VAL A 248 0.07 15.45 -9.08
CA VAL A 248 -1.13 15.34 -8.22
C VAL A 248 -2.36 15.20 -9.08
N LEU A 249 -3.22 14.26 -8.71
CA LEU A 249 -4.52 14.02 -9.35
C LEU A 249 -5.59 13.99 -8.26
N ALA A 250 -6.57 14.88 -8.33
CA ALA A 250 -7.75 14.83 -7.49
C ALA A 250 -8.83 13.99 -8.17
N PHE A 251 -9.66 13.32 -7.37
CA PHE A 251 -10.75 12.48 -7.87
C PHE A 251 -12.01 12.60 -7.01
N GLY A 252 -13.17 12.33 -7.61
CA GLY A 252 -14.51 12.44 -7.03
C GLY A 252 -15.54 12.53 -8.15
N GLU A 253 -16.78 12.10 -7.95
CA GLU A 253 -17.81 12.01 -9.00
C GLU A 253 -18.03 13.33 -9.72
N ASP A 254 -18.16 14.44 -8.97
CA ASP A 254 -18.49 15.75 -9.53
C ASP A 254 -17.32 16.38 -10.31
N ILE A 255 -16.09 16.09 -9.91
CA ILE A 255 -14.88 16.57 -10.61
C ILE A 255 -14.34 15.55 -11.62
N ASN A 256 -14.87 14.33 -11.60
CA ASN A 256 -14.31 13.11 -12.17
C ASN A 256 -12.82 12.92 -11.82
N LEU A 257 -11.93 13.55 -12.59
CA LEU A 257 -10.49 13.62 -12.36
C LEU A 257 -10.03 15.06 -12.62
N LYS A 258 -9.15 15.59 -11.77
CA LYS A 258 -8.62 16.96 -11.92
C LYS A 258 -7.14 17.04 -11.60
N VAL A 259 -6.37 17.74 -12.43
CA VAL A 259 -4.96 18.06 -12.16
C VAL A 259 -4.88 19.51 -11.63
N PRO A 260 -4.60 19.76 -10.34
CA PRO A 260 -4.74 21.10 -9.73
C PRO A 260 -3.91 22.21 -10.36
N CYS A 261 -2.79 21.86 -10.99
CA CYS A 261 -1.88 22.79 -11.65
C CYS A 261 -2.44 23.41 -12.95
N GLN A 262 -3.60 22.93 -13.44
CA GLN A 262 -4.28 23.41 -14.64
C GLN A 262 -5.68 23.93 -14.32
N ASP A 263 -6.06 25.03 -14.97
CA ASP A 263 -7.37 25.70 -14.75
C ASP A 263 -8.48 25.11 -15.63
N ALA A 264 -8.12 24.51 -16.76
CA ALA A 264 -9.05 23.98 -17.74
C ALA A 264 -9.11 22.46 -17.62
N GLN A 265 -10.31 21.88 -17.74
CA GLN A 265 -10.51 20.43 -17.91
C GLN A 265 -10.03 20.03 -19.31
N GLY A 266 -8.71 19.92 -19.48
CA GLY A 266 -8.08 19.35 -20.65
C GLY A 266 -8.20 17.83 -20.66
N ASP A 267 -7.55 17.20 -21.62
CA ASP A 267 -7.25 15.77 -21.50
C ASP A 267 -6.31 15.57 -20.32
N ILE A 268 -6.72 14.73 -19.35
CA ILE A 268 -5.96 14.46 -18.12
C ILE A 268 -4.52 14.04 -18.41
N THR A 269 -4.29 13.29 -19.49
CA THR A 269 -2.93 12.86 -19.87
C THR A 269 -2.06 14.06 -20.22
N SER A 270 -2.58 14.95 -21.05
CA SER A 270 -1.92 16.19 -21.45
C SER A 270 -1.67 17.12 -20.25
N ASP A 271 -2.61 17.22 -19.33
CA ASP A 271 -2.47 18.03 -18.12
C ASP A 271 -1.40 17.45 -17.18
N LEU A 272 -1.34 16.12 -17.04
CA LEU A 272 -0.28 15.45 -16.29
C LEU A 272 1.09 15.64 -16.95
N ASP A 273 1.21 15.53 -18.28
CA ASP A 273 2.48 15.80 -18.98
C ASP A 273 2.98 17.23 -18.77
N LEU A 274 2.07 18.19 -18.64
CA LEU A 274 2.42 19.57 -18.36
C LEU A 274 2.86 19.80 -16.92
N CYS A 275 2.51 18.95 -15.96
CA CYS A 275 2.73 19.23 -14.54
C CYS A 275 3.61 18.23 -13.80
N PHE A 276 3.69 17.00 -14.30
CA PHE A 276 4.47 15.93 -13.72
C PHE A 276 5.97 16.27 -13.79
N GLY A 277 6.66 16.08 -12.67
CA GLY A 277 8.12 16.15 -12.62
C GLY A 277 8.75 17.52 -12.82
N LYS A 278 7.95 18.60 -12.89
CA LYS A 278 8.49 19.96 -12.82
C LYS A 278 8.98 20.23 -11.40
N ARG A 279 10.21 20.75 -11.27
CA ARG A 279 10.81 21.23 -9.99
C ARG A 279 10.05 22.38 -9.33
N ASN A 280 8.91 22.80 -9.88
CA ASN A 280 8.07 23.84 -9.31
C ASN A 280 7.26 23.26 -8.14
N THR A 281 7.94 22.89 -7.06
CA THR A 281 7.31 22.79 -5.75
C THR A 281 6.47 24.04 -5.47
N ASP A 282 6.90 25.19 -5.97
CA ASP A 282 6.19 26.46 -5.82
C ASP A 282 4.82 26.46 -6.52
N ILE A 283 4.65 25.83 -7.69
CA ILE A 283 3.32 25.70 -8.34
C ILE A 283 2.39 24.85 -7.47
N TRP A 284 2.91 23.73 -6.94
CA TRP A 284 2.10 22.78 -6.17
C TRP A 284 1.82 23.25 -4.75
N LEU A 285 2.70 24.07 -4.17
CA LEU A 285 2.66 24.51 -2.78
C LEU A 285 2.18 25.97 -2.61
N SER A 286 2.05 26.74 -3.68
CA SER A 286 1.63 28.14 -3.60
C SER A 286 0.86 28.62 -4.84
N GLY A 287 -0.17 29.45 -4.63
CA GLY A 287 -0.99 30.08 -5.68
C GLY A 287 -2.31 29.36 -5.99
N ASP A 288 -3.07 29.93 -6.92
CA ASP A 288 -4.43 29.48 -7.27
C ASP A 288 -4.47 28.12 -8.00
N LYS A 289 -3.30 27.64 -8.44
CA LYS A 289 -3.08 26.36 -9.13
C LYS A 289 -2.37 25.31 -8.26
N SER A 290 -2.43 25.51 -6.95
CA SER A 290 -1.79 24.64 -5.98
C SER A 290 -2.74 23.55 -5.48
N ILE A 291 -2.22 22.64 -4.66
CA ILE A 291 -3.03 21.64 -3.95
C ILE A 291 -4.14 22.32 -3.12
N ASP A 292 -3.90 23.55 -2.65
CA ASP A 292 -4.87 24.28 -1.82
C ASP A 292 -6.12 24.70 -2.61
N SER A 293 -6.06 24.72 -3.94
CA SER A 293 -7.24 24.93 -4.81
C SER A 293 -8.29 23.81 -4.73
N LEU A 294 -7.94 22.68 -4.09
CA LEU A 294 -8.85 21.57 -3.82
C LEU A 294 -9.64 21.76 -2.51
N ALA A 295 -9.27 22.73 -1.67
CA ALA A 295 -9.96 22.92 -0.40
C ALA A 295 -11.44 23.26 -0.63
N GLY A 296 -12.32 22.49 0.00
CA GLY A 296 -13.78 22.70 -0.09
C GLY A 296 -14.41 22.23 -1.41
N THR A 297 -13.69 21.53 -2.28
CA THR A 297 -14.25 20.97 -3.52
C THR A 297 -14.86 19.58 -3.36
N GLY A 298 -14.80 19.00 -2.16
CA GLY A 298 -15.23 17.61 -1.94
C GLY A 298 -16.74 17.44 -2.04
N GLN A 299 -17.23 16.73 -3.07
CA GLN A 299 -18.66 16.50 -3.38
C GLN A 299 -18.86 15.18 -4.15
N GLY A 300 -20.09 14.66 -4.14
CA GLY A 300 -20.46 13.43 -4.82
C GLY A 300 -19.78 12.16 -4.27
N ARG A 301 -19.81 11.08 -5.05
CA ARG A 301 -19.23 9.77 -4.69
C ARG A 301 -17.74 9.68 -5.03
N SER A 302 -17.02 8.76 -4.39
CA SER A 302 -15.62 8.44 -4.67
C SER A 302 -15.48 7.48 -5.86
N ASN A 303 -14.79 7.91 -6.93
CA ASN A 303 -14.43 7.10 -8.11
C ASN A 303 -12.96 6.63 -8.06
N LEU A 304 -12.53 6.18 -6.88
CA LEU A 304 -11.17 5.78 -6.54
C LEU A 304 -10.47 4.91 -7.60
N TRP A 305 -11.11 3.85 -8.10
CA TRP A 305 -10.48 2.90 -9.03
C TRP A 305 -10.20 3.53 -10.39
N VAL A 306 -11.01 4.49 -10.83
CA VAL A 306 -10.75 5.29 -12.03
C VAL A 306 -9.47 6.11 -11.86
N ALA A 307 -9.28 6.71 -10.69
CA ALA A 307 -8.12 7.52 -10.39
C ALA A 307 -6.83 6.68 -10.31
N VAL A 308 -6.89 5.53 -9.63
CA VAL A 308 -5.78 4.57 -9.55
C VAL A 308 -5.41 4.06 -10.93
N ASP A 309 -6.40 3.62 -11.71
CA ASP A 309 -6.20 3.13 -13.08
C ASP A 309 -5.55 4.19 -13.98
N ARG A 310 -6.06 5.43 -13.95
CA ARG A 310 -5.50 6.53 -14.74
C ARG A 310 -4.05 6.84 -14.36
N ALA A 311 -3.75 6.90 -13.06
CA ALA A 311 -2.40 7.16 -12.58
C ALA A 311 -1.43 6.02 -12.93
N TYR A 312 -1.91 4.78 -12.86
CA TYR A 312 -1.16 3.59 -13.24
C TYR A 312 -0.83 3.61 -14.74
N GLU A 313 -1.82 3.83 -15.59
CA GLU A 313 -1.63 3.94 -17.04
C GLU A 313 -0.70 5.09 -17.42
N TYR A 314 -0.83 6.25 -16.77
CA TYR A 314 0.06 7.38 -17.00
C TYR A 314 1.52 7.00 -16.69
N LEU A 315 1.78 6.45 -15.50
CA LEU A 315 3.13 6.04 -15.13
C LEU A 315 3.64 4.92 -16.06
N LYS A 316 2.82 3.94 -16.42
CA LYS A 316 3.20 2.82 -17.27
C LYS A 316 3.57 3.26 -18.69
N SER A 317 2.74 4.10 -19.30
CA SER A 317 2.82 4.43 -20.73
C SER A 317 3.70 5.64 -21.04
N ARG A 318 4.06 6.46 -20.05
CA ARG A 318 4.86 7.67 -20.31
C ARG A 318 6.20 7.33 -20.99
N PRO A 319 6.65 8.15 -21.94
CA PRO A 319 7.98 8.01 -22.53
C PRO A 319 9.09 8.08 -21.47
N ARG A 320 10.07 7.18 -21.56
CA ARG A 320 11.20 7.10 -20.62
C ARG A 320 12.53 6.90 -21.33
N THR A 321 13.53 7.66 -20.96
CA THR A 321 14.94 7.37 -21.28
C THR A 321 15.42 6.10 -20.57
N ALA A 322 16.60 5.60 -20.94
CA ALA A 322 17.21 4.44 -20.30
C ALA A 322 17.47 4.66 -18.79
N GLU A 323 17.81 5.89 -18.40
CA GLU A 323 17.98 6.32 -17.02
C GLU A 323 16.65 6.39 -16.29
N GLU A 324 15.60 6.92 -16.92
CA GLU A 324 14.27 7.04 -16.32
C GLU A 324 13.57 5.69 -16.11
N ARG A 325 13.91 4.67 -16.90
CA ARG A 325 13.44 3.29 -16.67
C ARG A 325 13.96 2.69 -15.37
N LYS A 326 15.06 3.23 -14.83
CA LYS A 326 15.58 2.77 -13.54
C LYS A 326 14.73 3.31 -12.39
N ARG A 327 14.09 4.48 -12.52
CA ARG A 327 13.33 5.16 -11.45
C ARG A 327 12.21 4.29 -10.88
N GLY A 328 12.03 4.38 -9.56
CA GLY A 328 10.92 3.70 -8.87
C GLY A 328 9.62 4.46 -9.13
N ASN A 329 8.51 3.72 -9.17
CA ASN A 329 7.21 4.26 -9.60
C ASN A 329 6.18 3.97 -8.53
N HIS A 330 5.51 5.01 -8.09
CA HIS A 330 4.68 4.97 -6.90
C HIS A 330 3.40 5.75 -7.12
N ILE A 331 2.29 5.20 -6.63
CA ILE A 331 1.01 5.89 -6.51
C ILE A 331 0.72 5.99 -5.01
N VAL A 332 0.42 7.18 -4.51
CA VAL A 332 0.07 7.41 -3.11
C VAL A 332 -1.33 7.99 -3.05
N VAL A 333 -2.26 7.24 -2.48
CA VAL A 333 -3.67 7.60 -2.39
C VAL A 333 -3.98 8.10 -0.97
N LEU A 334 -4.55 9.30 -0.87
CA LEU A 334 -5.12 9.83 0.36
C LEU A 334 -6.64 9.85 0.20
N THR A 335 -7.33 8.95 0.90
CA THR A 335 -8.79 8.73 0.80
C THR A 335 -9.37 8.42 2.18
N ASP A 336 -10.67 8.62 2.36
CA ASP A 336 -11.36 8.37 3.62
C ASP A 336 -12.23 7.11 3.64
N GLY A 337 -12.19 6.34 2.55
CA GLY A 337 -13.14 5.26 2.35
C GLY A 337 -12.98 4.52 1.03
N PRO A 338 -13.95 3.65 0.71
CA PRO A 338 -13.98 2.82 -0.48
C PRO A 338 -14.29 3.61 -1.76
N ASP A 339 -14.21 2.92 -2.90
CA ASP A 339 -14.84 3.38 -4.13
C ASP A 339 -16.37 3.19 -4.04
N THR A 340 -17.11 4.31 -4.03
CA THR A 340 -18.58 4.35 -3.91
C THR A 340 -19.26 4.59 -5.26
N CYS A 341 -18.47 4.71 -6.33
CA CYS A 341 -18.92 4.82 -7.72
C CYS A 341 -18.91 3.48 -8.47
N SER A 342 -18.17 2.50 -7.99
CA SER A 342 -18.08 1.15 -8.55
C SER A 342 -19.40 0.38 -8.40
N GLN A 343 -19.54 -0.77 -9.07
CA GLN A 343 -20.72 -1.64 -8.92
C GLN A 343 -20.79 -2.35 -7.54
N SER A 344 -20.06 -1.84 -6.55
CA SER A 344 -19.76 -2.44 -5.27
C SER A 344 -20.91 -2.49 -4.28
N GLU A 345 -20.65 -3.22 -3.19
CA GLU A 345 -21.47 -3.33 -1.98
C GLU A 345 -21.53 -2.01 -1.16
N ASN A 346 -20.71 -1.02 -1.51
CA ASN A 346 -20.53 0.22 -0.72
C ASN A 346 -21.36 1.39 -1.27
N ARG A 347 -22.28 1.10 -2.20
CA ARG A 347 -23.18 2.09 -2.78
C ARG A 347 -24.39 2.32 -1.89
N GLY A 348 -24.91 3.54 -1.94
CA GLY A 348 -26.24 3.81 -1.41
C GLY A 348 -27.32 3.01 -2.11
N ALA A 349 -28.39 2.74 -1.38
CA ALA A 349 -29.59 2.14 -1.94
C ALA A 349 -30.03 2.93 -3.18
N CYS A 350 -30.44 2.21 -4.22
CA CYS A 350 -31.01 2.80 -5.44
C CYS A 350 -30.02 3.62 -6.30
N GLN A 351 -28.72 3.53 -6.05
CA GLN A 351 -27.70 4.22 -6.85
C GLN A 351 -27.04 3.31 -7.89
N SER A 352 -27.11 3.71 -9.16
CA SER A 352 -26.30 3.08 -10.21
C SER A 352 -24.83 3.48 -10.13
N ALA A 353 -23.95 2.56 -10.52
CA ALA A 353 -22.52 2.82 -10.62
C ALA A 353 -22.25 4.04 -11.52
N CYS A 354 -21.26 4.84 -11.13
CA CYS A 354 -20.77 6.01 -11.87
C CYS A 354 -19.54 5.66 -12.72
N SER A 355 -18.94 4.49 -12.49
CA SER A 355 -17.81 3.95 -13.25
C SER A 355 -17.93 2.44 -13.46
N ASN A 356 -17.31 1.96 -14.55
CA ASN A 356 -17.15 0.53 -14.83
C ASN A 356 -15.78 -0.01 -14.41
N THR A 357 -14.82 0.85 -14.06
CA THR A 357 -13.50 0.41 -13.57
C THR A 357 -13.65 -0.13 -12.16
N THR A 358 -13.24 -1.38 -11.96
CA THR A 358 -13.31 -2.07 -10.67
C THR A 358 -11.93 -2.25 -10.06
N GLU A 359 -11.89 -2.65 -8.79
CA GLU A 359 -10.64 -3.07 -8.16
C GLU A 359 -10.00 -4.26 -8.87
N ALA A 360 -10.80 -5.26 -9.27
CA ALA A 360 -10.33 -6.44 -9.96
C ALA A 360 -9.59 -6.10 -11.27
N ASP A 361 -10.05 -5.08 -12.01
CA ASP A 361 -9.37 -4.59 -13.22
C ASP A 361 -7.96 -4.04 -12.89
N VAL A 362 -7.84 -3.31 -11.78
CA VAL A 362 -6.58 -2.74 -11.30
C VAL A 362 -5.64 -3.84 -10.80
N VAL A 363 -6.15 -4.79 -10.01
CA VAL A 363 -5.38 -5.95 -9.52
C VAL A 363 -4.83 -6.77 -10.67
N ALA A 364 -5.68 -7.17 -11.62
CA ALA A 364 -5.27 -7.97 -12.77
C ALA A 364 -4.16 -7.30 -13.58
N LYS A 365 -4.22 -5.97 -13.72
CA LYS A 365 -3.19 -5.18 -14.40
C LYS A 365 -1.87 -5.17 -13.65
N ILE A 366 -1.92 -4.94 -12.33
CA ILE A 366 -0.73 -4.96 -11.46
C ILE A 366 -0.10 -6.35 -11.49
N GLU A 367 -0.86 -7.42 -11.30
CA GLU A 367 -0.35 -8.79 -11.30
C GLU A 367 0.30 -9.15 -12.64
N SER A 368 -0.34 -8.81 -13.75
CA SER A 368 0.21 -8.99 -15.09
C SER A 368 1.58 -8.31 -15.24
N ASP A 369 1.68 -7.05 -14.82
CA ASP A 369 2.95 -6.33 -14.88
C ASP A 369 3.97 -6.89 -13.89
N PHE A 370 3.59 -7.32 -12.69
CA PHE A 370 4.52 -7.92 -11.72
C PHE A 370 5.07 -9.27 -12.18
N ASN A 371 4.30 -10.02 -12.98
CA ASN A 371 4.73 -11.27 -13.59
C ASN A 371 5.62 -11.08 -14.83
N ASP A 372 5.59 -9.92 -15.49
CA ASP A 372 6.50 -9.60 -16.61
C ASP A 372 7.81 -8.96 -16.12
N PRO A 373 8.99 -9.60 -16.25
CA PRO A 373 10.26 -9.03 -15.81
C PRO A 373 10.65 -7.72 -16.53
N ASN A 374 10.05 -7.41 -17.68
CA ASN A 374 10.33 -6.21 -18.46
C ASN A 374 9.32 -5.08 -18.22
N ALA A 375 8.20 -5.37 -17.56
CA ALA A 375 7.20 -4.35 -17.30
C ALA A 375 7.64 -3.40 -16.17
N VAL A 376 7.13 -2.18 -16.24
CA VAL A 376 7.33 -1.18 -15.20
C VAL A 376 6.57 -1.60 -13.96
N LYS A 377 7.29 -1.84 -12.86
CA LYS A 377 6.68 -2.10 -11.55
C LYS A 377 6.23 -0.78 -10.93
N ILE A 378 4.97 -0.70 -10.56
CA ILE A 378 4.35 0.47 -9.92
C ILE A 378 3.76 0.00 -8.58
N HIS A 379 4.19 0.63 -7.49
CA HIS A 379 3.72 0.34 -6.15
C HIS A 379 2.55 1.27 -5.78
N VAL A 380 1.46 0.73 -5.23
CA VAL A 380 0.28 1.52 -4.86
C VAL A 380 0.14 1.56 -3.34
N HIS A 381 0.24 2.77 -2.79
CA HIS A 381 0.18 3.05 -1.36
C HIS A 381 -1.16 3.71 -1.03
N PHE A 382 -1.83 3.24 0.01
CA PHE A 382 -3.04 3.84 0.55
C PHE A 382 -2.80 4.39 1.94
N ILE A 383 -3.26 5.62 2.15
CA ILE A 383 -3.45 6.23 3.46
C ILE A 383 -4.94 6.48 3.58
N GLN A 384 -5.61 5.56 4.26
CA GLN A 384 -7.04 5.64 4.51
C GLN A 384 -7.27 6.32 5.85
N PHE A 385 -7.93 7.47 5.86
CA PHE A 385 -8.53 8.02 7.08
C PHE A 385 -9.98 7.55 7.19
N GLU A 386 -10.55 7.52 8.38
CA GLU A 386 -11.88 6.95 8.61
C GLU A 386 -12.99 7.98 8.33
N SER A 387 -13.91 7.62 7.45
CA SER A 387 -15.19 8.33 7.29
C SER A 387 -16.27 7.76 8.22
N ARG A 388 -17.36 8.51 8.42
CA ARG A 388 -18.47 8.04 9.26
C ARG A 388 -19.29 6.92 8.61
N GLY A 389 -19.49 6.99 7.29
CA GLY A 389 -20.25 6.00 6.52
C GLY A 389 -19.49 4.71 6.29
N TYR A 390 -18.16 4.76 6.26
CA TYR A 390 -17.30 3.60 6.00
C TYR A 390 -16.30 3.40 7.14
N PRO A 391 -16.79 3.01 8.34
CA PRO A 391 -15.92 2.78 9.48
C PRO A 391 -15.00 1.57 9.24
N GLY A 392 -13.80 1.64 9.81
CA GLY A 392 -12.80 0.59 9.65
C GLY A 392 -12.03 0.63 8.33
N ARG A 393 -11.35 -0.47 8.04
CA ARG A 393 -10.35 -0.59 6.97
C ARG A 393 -10.96 -1.19 5.72
N ASP A 394 -10.56 -0.67 4.57
CA ASP A 394 -10.98 -1.19 3.28
C ASP A 394 -10.12 -2.39 2.82
N ALA A 395 -10.75 -3.56 2.67
CA ALA A 395 -10.08 -4.79 2.27
C ALA A 395 -9.49 -4.75 0.85
N ARG A 396 -10.11 -4.01 -0.07
CA ARG A 396 -9.69 -3.87 -1.47
C ARG A 396 -8.45 -3.00 -1.58
N GLN A 397 -8.38 -1.92 -0.80
CA GLN A 397 -7.18 -1.10 -0.70
C GLN A 397 -5.99 -1.90 -0.13
N ILE A 398 -6.24 -2.75 0.87
CA ILE A 398 -5.22 -3.66 1.41
C ILE A 398 -4.73 -4.64 0.34
N GLU A 399 -5.64 -5.22 -0.45
CA GLU A 399 -5.32 -6.12 -1.56
C GLU A 399 -4.45 -5.44 -2.62
N VAL A 400 -4.87 -4.28 -3.14
CA VAL A 400 -4.13 -3.52 -4.16
C VAL A 400 -2.73 -3.12 -3.66
N SER A 401 -2.61 -2.69 -2.40
CA SER A 401 -1.29 -2.48 -1.79
C SER A 401 -0.47 -3.77 -1.70
N CYS A 402 -1.08 -4.88 -1.33
CA CYS A 402 -0.38 -6.16 -1.24
C CYS A 402 0.16 -6.63 -2.61
N VAL A 403 -0.68 -6.66 -3.66
CA VAL A 403 -0.27 -7.16 -4.98
C VAL A 403 0.83 -6.31 -5.58
N SER A 404 0.72 -4.98 -5.44
CA SER A 404 1.71 -4.03 -5.91
C SER A 404 2.97 -3.97 -5.02
N GLY A 405 2.97 -4.61 -3.85
CA GLY A 405 4.02 -4.44 -2.84
C GLY A 405 4.10 -3.02 -2.27
N GLY A 406 3.01 -2.25 -2.39
CA GLY A 406 2.84 -0.95 -1.78
C GLY A 406 2.31 -1.02 -0.34
N GLN A 407 2.05 0.14 0.24
CA GLN A 407 1.82 0.26 1.69
C GLN A 407 0.40 0.68 1.97
N TYR A 408 -0.27 -0.02 2.89
CA TYR A 408 -1.55 0.38 3.43
C TYR A 408 -1.38 0.91 4.85
N GLN A 409 -1.90 2.11 5.12
CA GLN A 409 -2.00 2.67 6.46
C GLN A 409 -3.39 3.22 6.73
N TYR A 410 -3.85 2.99 7.96
CA TYR A 410 -5.15 3.41 8.42
C TYR A 410 -5.03 4.47 9.52
N VAL A 411 -5.89 5.48 9.46
CA VAL A 411 -6.02 6.54 10.45
C VAL A 411 -7.47 6.55 10.92
N ASN A 412 -7.71 6.06 12.13
CA ASN A 412 -9.02 5.97 12.79
C ASN A 412 -9.56 7.36 13.19
N SER A 413 -9.83 8.23 12.21
CA SER A 413 -10.15 9.64 12.43
C SER A 413 -11.39 9.88 13.27
N ASN A 414 -12.40 8.99 13.23
CA ASN A 414 -13.60 9.15 14.06
C ASN A 414 -13.32 8.94 15.56
N GLN A 415 -12.16 8.38 15.91
CA GLN A 415 -11.75 8.23 17.32
C GLN A 415 -11.00 9.44 17.85
N PHE A 416 -10.57 10.39 17.00
CA PHE A 416 -10.13 11.70 17.46
C PHE A 416 -11.35 12.59 17.66
N SER A 417 -11.44 13.25 18.81
CA SER A 417 -12.46 14.28 19.01
C SER A 417 -12.28 15.42 18.01
N SER A 418 -13.35 16.13 17.67
CA SER A 418 -13.31 17.28 16.75
C SER A 418 -12.39 18.43 17.20
N ILE A 419 -11.96 18.43 18.46
CA ILE A 419 -11.01 19.39 19.05
C ILE A 419 -9.56 18.90 18.88
N GLN A 420 -9.33 17.61 18.63
CA GLN A 420 -8.01 16.98 18.42
C GLN A 420 -7.53 17.09 16.97
N THR A 421 -7.72 18.25 16.32
CA THR A 421 -7.23 18.50 14.96
C THR A 421 -5.72 18.31 14.85
N THR A 422 -4.96 18.68 15.89
CA THR A 422 -3.51 18.43 15.96
C THR A 422 -3.16 16.94 15.97
N ALA A 423 -3.90 16.11 16.71
CA ALA A 423 -3.63 14.67 16.78
C ALA A 423 -3.89 13.98 15.43
N LEU A 424 -5.02 14.33 14.78
CA LEU A 424 -5.32 13.83 13.45
C LEU A 424 -4.29 14.31 12.42
N GLN A 425 -3.86 15.57 12.50
CA GLN A 425 -2.81 16.11 11.64
C GLN A 425 -1.50 15.34 11.82
N GLU A 426 -1.07 15.13 13.07
CA GLU A 426 0.15 14.37 13.38
C GLU A 426 0.08 12.92 12.87
N ALA A 427 -1.08 12.25 13.01
CA ALA A 427 -1.29 10.90 12.50
C ALA A 427 -1.19 10.85 10.96
N LEU A 428 -1.88 11.75 10.25
CA LEU A 428 -1.84 11.85 8.79
C LEU A 428 -0.44 12.22 8.27
N GLU A 429 0.22 13.19 8.90
CA GLU A 429 1.59 13.57 8.55
C GLU A 429 2.58 12.41 8.80
N THR A 430 2.41 11.69 9.90
CA THR A 430 3.22 10.49 10.15
C THR A 430 2.93 9.41 9.12
N ALA A 431 1.68 9.25 8.69
CA ALA A 431 1.32 8.24 7.70
C ALA A 431 1.97 8.48 6.33
N VAL A 432 1.94 9.72 5.83
CA VAL A 432 2.65 10.07 4.59
C VAL A 432 4.17 9.94 4.72
N ILE A 433 4.72 10.20 5.91
CA ILE A 433 6.15 10.02 6.17
C ILE A 433 6.53 8.54 6.18
N ASN A 434 5.65 7.64 6.64
CA ASN A 434 5.88 6.19 6.54
C ASN A 434 5.95 5.72 5.09
N VAL A 435 5.09 6.27 4.21
CA VAL A 435 5.21 6.06 2.76
C VAL A 435 6.57 6.52 2.28
N ARG A 436 7.03 7.72 2.68
CA ARG A 436 8.37 8.19 2.33
C ARG A 436 9.46 7.21 2.78
N TYR A 437 9.37 6.62 3.97
CA TYR A 437 10.34 5.62 4.41
C TYR A 437 10.34 4.35 3.56
N MET A 438 9.19 3.93 3.04
CA MET A 438 9.11 2.82 2.08
C MET A 438 9.81 3.17 0.76
N LEU A 439 9.63 4.41 0.25
CA LEU A 439 10.29 4.91 -0.98
C LEU A 439 11.82 4.97 -0.86
N MET A 440 12.29 5.03 0.37
CA MET A 440 13.70 5.16 0.74
C MET A 440 14.42 3.81 0.86
N GLY A 441 13.83 2.73 0.38
CA GLY A 441 14.35 1.37 0.56
C GLY A 441 14.08 0.84 1.96
N HIS A 442 13.82 -0.47 2.04
CA HIS A 442 13.41 -1.13 3.26
C HIS A 442 13.99 -2.54 3.34
N TRP A 443 14.02 -3.06 4.56
CA TRP A 443 14.37 -4.44 4.87
C TRP A 443 13.09 -5.27 4.86
N GLN A 444 13.07 -6.33 4.07
CA GLN A 444 11.98 -7.28 4.00
C GLN A 444 12.32 -8.48 4.88
N LEU A 445 11.41 -8.80 5.79
CA LEU A 445 11.48 -9.91 6.73
C LEU A 445 10.41 -10.92 6.37
N ALA A 446 10.78 -12.17 6.10
CA ALA A 446 9.81 -13.25 5.91
C ALA A 446 9.78 -14.14 7.15
N SER A 447 8.58 -14.43 7.65
CA SER A 447 8.42 -15.22 8.87
C SER A 447 7.23 -16.15 8.81
N GLU A 448 7.41 -17.40 9.23
CA GLU A 448 6.32 -18.31 9.51
C GLU A 448 5.45 -17.83 10.68
N VAL A 449 4.13 -17.85 10.50
CA VAL A 449 3.15 -17.48 11.53
C VAL A 449 2.11 -18.58 11.61
N ALA A 450 2.33 -19.54 12.51
CA ALA A 450 1.49 -20.75 12.63
C ALA A 450 0.00 -20.44 12.82
N ALA A 451 -0.34 -19.39 13.58
CA ALA A 451 -1.73 -18.95 13.77
C ALA A 451 -2.41 -18.50 12.46
N TYR A 452 -1.64 -18.13 11.44
CA TYR A 452 -2.15 -17.64 10.16
C TYR A 452 -2.42 -18.76 9.15
N GLN A 453 -1.92 -19.97 9.40
CA GLN A 453 -1.99 -21.10 8.46
C GLN A 453 -3.43 -21.57 8.19
N ASN A 454 -3.70 -22.03 6.96
CA ASN A 454 -5.04 -22.42 6.49
C ASN A 454 -5.70 -23.56 7.32
N ASN A 455 -4.90 -24.39 7.97
CA ASN A 455 -5.37 -25.53 8.76
C ASN A 455 -5.28 -25.29 10.27
N ALA A 456 -5.19 -24.03 10.72
CA ALA A 456 -5.30 -23.68 12.12
C ALA A 456 -6.76 -23.90 12.58
N THR A 457 -7.17 -25.17 12.63
CA THR A 457 -8.43 -25.72 13.16
C THR A 457 -8.49 -25.66 14.69
N SER A 458 -7.48 -25.05 15.31
CA SER A 458 -7.46 -24.71 16.72
C SER A 458 -8.37 -23.51 16.97
N PRO A 459 -9.04 -23.41 18.13
CA PRO A 459 -9.75 -22.18 18.57
C PRO A 459 -8.86 -20.91 18.63
N THR A 460 -7.57 -21.02 18.28
CA THR A 460 -6.56 -19.96 18.25
C THR A 460 -6.08 -19.58 16.84
N GLY A 461 -6.60 -20.21 15.78
CA GLY A 461 -6.24 -19.90 14.39
C GLY A 461 -6.98 -18.68 13.84
N THR A 462 -6.41 -18.00 12.84
CA THR A 462 -7.15 -16.96 12.09
C THR A 462 -8.16 -17.62 11.15
N LEU A 463 -9.43 -17.28 11.31
CA LEU A 463 -10.49 -17.69 10.38
C LEU A 463 -10.36 -16.90 9.06
N PRO A 464 -10.69 -17.50 7.90
CA PRO A 464 -10.83 -16.74 6.66
C PRO A 464 -12.01 -15.77 6.73
N GLY A 465 -12.06 -14.83 5.79
CA GLY A 465 -13.08 -13.80 5.70
C GLY A 465 -12.92 -12.64 6.69
N SER A 466 -11.69 -12.31 7.09
CA SER A 466 -11.45 -11.25 8.08
C SER A 466 -10.16 -10.48 7.81
N LEU A 467 -10.14 -9.24 8.30
CA LEU A 467 -8.94 -8.42 8.41
C LEU A 467 -8.35 -8.60 9.81
N TYR A 468 -7.04 -8.79 9.92
CA TYR A 468 -6.33 -9.01 11.17
C TYR A 468 -5.35 -7.87 11.44
N GLY A 469 -5.57 -7.15 12.52
CA GLY A 469 -4.60 -6.21 13.08
C GLY A 469 -3.55 -6.94 13.88
N MET A 470 -2.29 -6.57 13.69
CA MET A 470 -1.14 -7.23 14.32
C MET A 470 -0.53 -6.31 15.38
N SER A 471 -0.37 -6.82 16.61
CA SER A 471 0.33 -6.10 17.69
C SER A 471 1.55 -6.89 18.14
N GLY A 472 2.64 -6.19 18.45
CA GLY A 472 3.86 -6.83 18.91
C GLY A 472 5.07 -5.91 18.97
N LEU A 473 6.25 -6.53 18.99
CA LEU A 473 7.55 -5.87 19.06
C LEU A 473 8.41 -6.28 17.86
N LEU A 474 8.95 -5.27 17.17
CA LEU A 474 10.11 -5.44 16.31
C LEU A 474 11.37 -5.30 17.16
N GLU A 475 12.22 -6.30 17.18
CA GLU A 475 13.43 -6.33 18.01
C GLU A 475 14.68 -6.15 17.16
N VAL A 476 15.52 -5.19 17.53
CA VAL A 476 16.89 -5.09 17.00
C VAL A 476 17.83 -5.63 18.08
N LYS A 477 18.56 -6.72 17.78
CA LYS A 477 19.39 -7.42 18.77
C LYS A 477 20.84 -6.91 18.77
N PRO A 478 21.61 -7.09 19.86
CA PRO A 478 23.00 -6.63 19.94
C PRO A 478 23.92 -7.22 18.88
N SER A 479 23.63 -8.44 18.45
CA SER A 479 24.37 -9.15 17.40
C SER A 479 24.25 -8.51 16.01
N SER A 480 23.31 -7.57 15.81
CA SER A 480 23.28 -6.68 14.63
C SER A 480 24.40 -5.65 14.62
N ASN A 481 25.08 -5.46 15.77
CA ASN A 481 26.01 -4.38 16.09
C ASN A 481 25.43 -2.95 16.04
N MET A 482 24.14 -2.77 15.73
CA MET A 482 23.48 -1.46 15.73
C MET A 482 23.18 -0.93 17.14
N VAL A 483 23.00 -1.83 18.10
CA VAL A 483 22.54 -1.54 19.47
C VAL A 483 23.35 -2.33 20.50
N LYS A 484 23.53 -1.79 21.72
CA LYS A 484 24.27 -2.49 22.81
C LYS A 484 23.47 -3.61 23.45
N THR A 485 22.17 -3.40 23.56
CA THR A 485 21.18 -4.27 24.18
C THR A 485 20.02 -4.39 23.22
N THR A 486 19.26 -5.48 23.29
CA THR A 486 18.04 -5.63 22.47
C THR A 486 17.16 -4.39 22.63
N ARG A 487 16.80 -3.76 21.52
CA ARG A 487 15.89 -2.62 21.49
C ARG A 487 14.55 -3.05 20.87
N PRO A 488 13.45 -3.05 21.64
CA PRO A 488 12.13 -3.31 21.12
C PRO A 488 11.52 -2.03 20.53
N PHE A 489 10.76 -2.20 19.44
CA PHE A 489 9.99 -1.15 18.77
C PHE A 489 8.53 -1.62 18.65
N PRO A 490 7.62 -1.09 19.46
CA PRO A 490 6.25 -1.56 19.49
C PRO A 490 5.45 -1.08 18.26
N PHE A 491 4.67 -2.00 17.71
CA PHE A 491 3.62 -1.71 16.76
C PHE A 491 2.29 -2.14 17.39
N ASP A 492 1.48 -1.15 17.76
CA ASP A 492 0.21 -1.37 18.47
C ASP A 492 -0.68 -0.12 18.30
N ILE A 493 -1.88 -0.15 18.89
CA ILE A 493 -2.70 1.04 19.10
C ILE A 493 -2.01 1.94 20.12
N GLY A 494 -1.86 3.22 19.80
CA GLY A 494 -1.38 4.20 20.75
C GLY A 494 -0.56 5.32 20.11
N GLN A 495 0.11 6.09 20.97
CA GLN A 495 1.04 7.13 20.55
C GLN A 495 2.04 6.59 19.52
N GLY A 496 2.12 7.25 18.37
CA GLY A 496 3.22 7.06 17.42
C GLY A 496 4.40 7.92 17.85
N GLU A 497 5.64 7.45 17.62
CA GLU A 497 6.85 8.22 17.96
C GLU A 497 6.95 9.58 17.22
N LEU A 498 6.15 9.82 16.17
CA LEU A 498 6.05 11.12 15.49
C LEU A 498 4.67 11.78 15.64
N ALA A 499 3.77 11.13 16.38
CA ALA A 499 2.40 11.59 16.62
C ALA A 499 2.11 11.49 18.11
N GLU A 500 2.85 12.28 18.89
CA GLU A 500 2.84 12.25 20.35
C GLU A 500 1.45 12.56 20.92
N THR A 501 0.65 13.36 20.21
CA THR A 501 -0.70 13.72 20.62
C THR A 501 -1.77 12.73 20.13
N ALA A 502 -1.45 11.87 19.16
CA ALA A 502 -2.34 10.84 18.60
C ALA A 502 -2.36 9.57 19.47
N THR A 503 -2.80 9.72 20.73
CA THR A 503 -2.67 8.68 21.76
C THR A 503 -3.49 7.41 21.54
N ASN A 504 -4.43 7.42 20.60
CA ASN A 504 -5.31 6.31 20.27
C ASN A 504 -5.22 5.93 18.79
N TRP A 505 -4.18 6.34 18.08
CA TRP A 505 -4.00 5.96 16.67
C TRP A 505 -3.72 4.45 16.56
N ASP A 506 -4.52 3.73 15.76
CA ASP A 506 -4.26 2.33 15.45
C ASP A 506 -3.17 2.19 14.37
N ARG A 507 -1.93 1.97 14.82
CA ARG A 507 -0.73 1.83 13.95
C ARG A 507 -0.42 0.39 13.58
N ARG A 508 -1.29 -0.55 13.92
CA ARG A 508 -1.06 -1.97 13.67
C ARG A 508 -0.99 -2.22 12.16
N PRO A 509 0.01 -2.96 11.67
CA PRO A 509 -0.05 -3.50 10.32
C PRO A 509 -1.26 -4.44 10.22
N VAL A 510 -1.93 -4.43 9.07
CA VAL A 510 -3.14 -5.24 8.86
C VAL A 510 -2.94 -6.16 7.68
N VAL A 511 -3.39 -7.40 7.85
CA VAL A 511 -3.39 -8.42 6.80
C VAL A 511 -4.78 -9.00 6.63
N ARG A 512 -5.11 -9.38 5.40
CA ARG A 512 -6.40 -9.99 5.07
C ARG A 512 -6.24 -11.49 4.90
N LYS A 513 -7.13 -12.27 5.52
CA LYS A 513 -7.33 -13.68 5.19
C LYS A 513 -8.66 -13.81 4.46
N PRO A 514 -8.67 -13.93 3.13
CA PRO A 514 -9.90 -13.87 2.33
C PRO A 514 -10.80 -15.08 2.58
N CYS A 515 -12.12 -14.89 2.58
CA CYS A 515 -13.08 -15.98 2.43
C CYS A 515 -13.20 -16.38 0.95
N THR A 516 -13.59 -17.62 0.72
CA THR A 516 -13.86 -18.16 -0.61
C THR A 516 -15.26 -18.74 -0.73
N THR A 517 -15.89 -19.02 0.41
CA THR A 517 -17.18 -19.69 0.51
C THR A 517 -17.96 -19.14 1.70
N ALA A 518 -19.28 -19.31 1.68
CA ALA A 518 -20.13 -19.01 2.83
C ALA A 518 -19.73 -19.80 4.10
N THR A 519 -19.17 -21.00 3.93
CA THR A 519 -18.68 -21.83 5.04
C THR A 519 -17.48 -21.24 5.76
N ASP A 520 -16.65 -20.44 5.07
CA ASP A 520 -15.55 -19.72 5.71
C ASP A 520 -16.06 -18.68 6.72
N CYS A 521 -17.30 -18.21 6.52
CA CYS A 521 -18.00 -17.28 7.39
C CYS A 521 -18.87 -17.97 8.45
N GLY A 522 -18.75 -19.29 8.61
CA GLY A 522 -19.51 -20.07 9.58
C GLY A 522 -20.94 -20.41 9.15
N ALA A 523 -21.32 -20.06 7.93
CA ALA A 523 -22.64 -20.38 7.39
C ALA A 523 -22.70 -21.83 6.87
N ALA A 524 -23.90 -22.38 6.73
CA ALA A 524 -24.07 -23.73 6.18
C ALA A 524 -23.70 -23.75 4.68
N ALA A 525 -23.25 -24.89 4.16
CA ALA A 525 -23.00 -25.00 2.72
C ALA A 525 -24.28 -24.70 1.93
N GLY A 526 -24.23 -23.72 1.01
CA GLY A 526 -25.38 -23.29 0.21
C GLY A 526 -26.35 -22.35 0.93
N SER A 527 -26.01 -21.82 2.11
CA SER A 527 -26.74 -20.70 2.70
C SER A 527 -26.44 -19.38 1.98
N GLY A 528 -27.41 -18.47 2.01
CA GLY A 528 -27.36 -17.17 1.32
C GLY A 528 -28.43 -17.11 0.24
N GLY A 529 -29.35 -16.15 0.36
CA GLY A 529 -30.24 -15.81 -0.75
C GLY A 529 -29.46 -15.11 -1.88
N ALA A 530 -30.07 -14.99 -3.06
CA ALA A 530 -29.46 -14.28 -4.19
C ALA A 530 -29.14 -12.79 -3.90
N CYS A 531 -29.63 -12.26 -2.79
CA CYS A 531 -29.43 -10.90 -2.29
C CYS A 531 -28.90 -10.88 -0.84
N THR A 532 -28.24 -11.96 -0.41
CA THR A 532 -27.55 -12.04 0.88
C THR A 532 -26.05 -12.24 0.65
N ILE A 533 -25.24 -11.34 1.19
CA ILE A 533 -23.79 -11.38 1.08
C ILE A 533 -23.23 -11.99 2.36
N ILE A 534 -22.74 -13.23 2.27
CA ILE A 534 -22.12 -13.95 3.38
C ILE A 534 -20.60 -13.91 3.28
N CYS A 535 -20.05 -14.31 2.13
CA CYS A 535 -18.68 -14.02 1.77
C CYS A 535 -18.75 -13.02 0.62
N SER A 536 -18.28 -11.80 0.84
CA SER A 536 -18.28 -10.76 -0.18
C SER A 536 -17.41 -11.19 -1.36
N GLU A 537 -17.98 -11.20 -2.56
CA GLU A 537 -17.23 -11.47 -3.80
C GLU A 537 -16.26 -10.34 -4.14
N GLU A 538 -16.45 -9.17 -3.54
CA GLU A 538 -15.65 -7.97 -3.80
C GLU A 538 -14.52 -7.78 -2.78
N THR A 539 -14.85 -7.91 -1.49
CA THR A 539 -13.89 -7.65 -0.41
C THR A 539 -13.22 -8.93 0.10
N PHE A 540 -13.80 -10.10 -0.21
CA PHE A 540 -13.45 -11.39 0.36
C PHE A 540 -13.45 -11.40 1.89
N VAL A 541 -14.28 -10.55 2.52
CA VAL A 541 -14.52 -10.61 3.96
C VAL A 541 -15.95 -11.06 4.23
N CYS A 542 -16.17 -11.57 5.43
CA CYS A 542 -17.51 -11.91 5.92
C CYS A 542 -18.11 -10.67 6.58
N PRO A 543 -19.11 -10.01 5.99
CA PRO A 543 -19.66 -8.78 6.52
C PRO A 543 -20.65 -9.04 7.66
N GLY A 544 -20.90 -7.99 8.46
CA GLY A 544 -21.90 -7.99 9.53
C GLY A 544 -21.40 -8.48 10.89
N ASP A 545 -22.22 -8.25 11.92
CA ASP A 545 -21.94 -8.69 13.29
C ASP A 545 -22.13 -10.20 13.49
N ASP A 546 -22.98 -10.82 12.65
CA ASP A 546 -23.14 -12.27 12.53
C ASP A 546 -22.70 -12.71 11.12
N PRO A 547 -21.40 -13.07 10.95
CA PRO A 547 -20.86 -13.51 9.66
C PRO A 547 -21.62 -14.66 9.02
N ALA A 548 -22.26 -15.53 9.82
CA ALA A 548 -22.99 -16.68 9.29
C ALA A 548 -24.35 -16.28 8.69
N ALA A 549 -24.93 -15.17 9.16
CA ALA A 549 -26.16 -14.59 8.60
C ALA A 549 -25.87 -13.72 7.38
N GLY A 550 -24.70 -13.09 7.32
CA GLY A 550 -24.32 -12.14 6.27
C GLY A 550 -25.10 -10.81 6.36
N ILE A 551 -25.00 -10.01 5.32
CA ILE A 551 -25.75 -8.76 5.17
C ILE A 551 -26.67 -8.79 3.96
N THR A 552 -27.68 -7.92 3.94
CA THR A 552 -28.51 -7.72 2.75
C THR A 552 -27.72 -6.94 1.69
N ALA A 553 -27.73 -7.43 0.45
CA ALA A 553 -27.12 -6.73 -0.67
C ALA A 553 -27.84 -5.39 -0.94
N PRO A 554 -27.13 -4.33 -1.38
CA PRO A 554 -27.75 -3.07 -1.73
C PRO A 554 -28.84 -3.23 -2.78
N ASP A 555 -29.85 -2.36 -2.74
CA ASP A 555 -30.83 -2.28 -3.83
C ASP A 555 -30.10 -2.01 -5.16
N THR A 556 -30.56 -2.63 -6.24
CA THR A 556 -29.93 -2.66 -7.58
C THR A 556 -28.65 -3.51 -7.70
N PHE A 557 -28.23 -4.20 -6.64
CA PHE A 557 -27.18 -5.20 -6.74
C PHE A 557 -27.61 -6.34 -7.68
N ALA A 558 -26.74 -6.75 -8.60
CA ALA A 558 -27.10 -7.78 -9.58
C ALA A 558 -27.33 -9.13 -8.89
N CYS A 559 -28.37 -9.85 -9.29
CA CYS A 559 -28.68 -11.17 -8.73
C CYS A 559 -29.21 -12.11 -9.83
N THR A 560 -29.26 -13.40 -9.51
CA THR A 560 -29.85 -14.41 -10.42
C THR A 560 -31.13 -14.95 -9.81
N LEU A 561 -32.23 -14.87 -10.56
CA LEU A 561 -33.52 -15.39 -10.16
C LEU A 561 -33.49 -16.93 -10.08
N PRO A 562 -34.42 -17.56 -9.34
CA PRO A 562 -34.54 -19.02 -9.32
C PRO A 562 -34.77 -19.65 -10.71
N THR A 563 -35.25 -18.88 -11.68
CA THR A 563 -35.42 -19.30 -13.08
C THR A 563 -34.11 -19.32 -13.88
N GLY A 564 -33.04 -18.76 -13.34
CA GLY A 564 -31.76 -18.55 -14.02
C GLY A 564 -31.64 -17.22 -14.77
N ASP A 565 -32.72 -16.42 -14.80
CA ASP A 565 -32.71 -15.11 -15.45
C ASP A 565 -31.97 -14.07 -14.58
N SER A 566 -31.35 -13.10 -15.23
CA SER A 566 -30.73 -11.96 -14.54
C SER A 566 -31.79 -11.06 -13.90
N GLY A 567 -31.53 -10.63 -12.69
CA GLY A 567 -32.34 -9.68 -11.93
C GLY A 567 -31.48 -8.74 -11.11
N TYR A 568 -32.12 -8.04 -10.18
CA TYR A 568 -31.45 -7.18 -9.21
C TYR A 568 -32.13 -7.23 -7.84
N CYS A 569 -31.39 -6.89 -6.80
CA CYS A 569 -31.87 -6.90 -5.43
C CYS A 569 -32.76 -5.69 -5.14
N CYS A 570 -33.86 -5.94 -4.45
CA CYS A 570 -34.76 -4.92 -3.94
C CYS A 570 -35.26 -5.36 -2.56
N GLN A 571 -34.91 -4.63 -1.51
CA GLN A 571 -35.27 -4.93 -0.12
C GLN A 571 -34.88 -6.36 0.31
N GLY A 572 -33.78 -6.88 -0.24
CA GLY A 572 -33.28 -8.22 0.03
C GLY A 572 -33.89 -9.34 -0.79
N ASP A 573 -34.82 -9.05 -1.70
CA ASP A 573 -35.35 -10.00 -2.67
C ASP A 573 -34.75 -9.79 -4.06
N CYS A 574 -34.46 -10.88 -4.77
CA CYS A 574 -34.04 -10.80 -6.16
C CYS A 574 -35.27 -10.69 -7.07
N ILE A 575 -35.42 -9.56 -7.75
CA ILE A 575 -36.53 -9.27 -8.66
C ILE A 575 -36.05 -9.16 -10.11
N GLY A 576 -36.93 -9.37 -11.08
CA GLY A 576 -36.57 -9.29 -12.49
C GLY A 576 -36.35 -7.87 -12.97
N ASN A 577 -35.49 -7.69 -13.98
CA ASN A 577 -35.14 -6.36 -14.54
C ASN A 577 -36.32 -5.53 -15.08
N ALA A 578 -37.48 -6.14 -15.33
CA ALA A 578 -38.69 -5.46 -15.79
C ALA A 578 -39.58 -4.97 -14.63
N GLN A 579 -39.29 -5.37 -13.39
CA GLN A 579 -40.01 -4.94 -12.19
C GLN A 579 -39.37 -3.65 -11.66
N SER A 580 -40.15 -2.77 -11.03
CA SER A 580 -39.62 -1.60 -10.33
C SER A 580 -39.41 -1.92 -8.85
N CYS A 581 -38.44 -1.26 -8.24
CA CYS A 581 -38.17 -1.37 -6.82
C CYS A 581 -38.80 -0.19 -6.11
N ALA A 582 -39.84 -0.44 -5.31
CA ALA A 582 -40.59 0.64 -4.66
C ALA A 582 -39.73 1.53 -3.76
N SER A 583 -38.66 1.00 -3.15
CA SER A 583 -37.68 1.81 -2.39
C SER A 583 -36.85 2.74 -3.26
N CYS A 584 -36.83 2.54 -4.58
CA CYS A 584 -36.08 3.34 -5.54
C CYS A 584 -36.96 4.24 -6.41
N ASP A 585 -38.29 4.20 -6.21
CA ASP A 585 -39.28 4.97 -6.95
C ASP A 585 -39.72 6.25 -6.20
N GLU A 586 -39.19 6.50 -4.99
CA GLU A 586 -39.38 7.72 -4.17
C GLU A 586 -38.23 8.72 -4.37
#